data_AF-A0A2E0L8Y9-F1
#
_entry.id   AF-A0A2E0L8Y9-F1
#
_cell.length_a   1.000
_cell.length_b   1.000
_cell.length_c   1.000
_cell.angle_alpha   90.00
_cell.angle_beta   90.00
_cell.angle_gamma   90.00
#
_symmetry.space_group_name_H-M   'P 1'
#
loop_
_entity.id
_entity.type
_entity.pdbx_description
1 polymer ?
#
loop_
_entity_poly.entity_id
_entity_poly.type
_entity_poly.pdbx_seq_one_letter_code
_entity_poly.pdbx_strand_id
1 'polypeptide(L)'
;MKLRMLSLVLMILLAVGIVPAAAQDSFPVTIEHKYGTTTITEAPERVVAIGFTDQDPLLALGIKPVAVRYWYGDEENAIFPWAQDEAEGAEPVVLNMATLSFEAILELQPDLIISVYSGITEEEYETLSQIAPTIAQSGDYIDYGTPWQVATQMIGAAVGQSDAADTLIVDVESVFADAREQNPQFEGKRIAVAYRFGTDYGFYTAQDPRGRFFENLGFVVPDELVEVAGEAFYAGVSSERLDLLDQDILVFVGLQFAEGGREGIEADPLFSQLNVVQEGRIVYVPTELDDALQFSTVLSLPYLVEGILPELQAATGSADVTCEAGLRAFEHAMGVSCIPETAERVVVLDTGETDNALALGAPVVGAPIGDVLQYQAYLSDQLDGIADTGTISEPNFEAILELGPDLILGSKQRYESIYDQLSQIAPTVLTESLRVPWQDNFRTHADALGKTAEAEQLLADYEAHVADVQTAVGDALETTTISIVRFRPGQVRLYLKSSFIGYILQDVGLSRPPSQDEDVFSGEISIEEMQQVDADYIFVTGYDVEDSERATFLESPLWQTLSAVQNERVIDVNDDFWIAGLGVQAANLVLDDLANLLGDTEAAAG
;
A
#
# COMPACT_ATOMS: atom_id res chain seq x y z
N MET A 1 -24.20 -13.32 38.02
CA MET A 1 -23.47 -14.56 38.27
C MET A 1 -22.04 -14.29 37.82
N LYS A 2 -21.07 -14.34 38.74
CA LYS A 2 -19.69 -13.89 38.51
C LYS A 2 -19.02 -14.75 37.43
N LEU A 3 -18.61 -14.17 36.31
CA LEU A 3 -17.63 -14.78 35.41
C LEU A 3 -16.53 -13.77 35.12
N ARG A 4 -15.31 -14.27 35.11
CA ARG A 4 -14.06 -13.56 35.37
C ARG A 4 -13.59 -12.78 34.14
N MET A 5 -13.30 -11.50 34.37
CA MET A 5 -12.34 -10.66 33.64
C MET A 5 -11.09 -11.46 33.22
N LEU A 6 -10.80 -11.47 31.92
CA LEU A 6 -9.44 -11.46 31.42
C LEU A 6 -9.27 -10.12 30.69
N SER A 7 -8.68 -9.16 31.37
CA SER A 7 -8.18 -7.92 30.78
C SER A 7 -6.81 -8.21 30.18
N LEU A 8 -6.65 -8.09 28.87
CA LEU A 8 -5.33 -7.85 28.28
C LEU A 8 -5.26 -6.34 28.02
N VAL A 9 -4.61 -5.64 28.93
CA VAL A 9 -4.27 -4.22 28.79
C VAL A 9 -2.87 -4.19 28.20
N LEU A 10 -2.73 -3.79 26.94
CA LEU A 10 -1.43 -3.41 26.38
C LEU A 10 -1.16 -1.96 26.82
N MET A 11 -0.53 -1.82 27.99
CA MET A 11 0.04 -0.55 28.44
C MET A 11 1.31 -0.28 27.63
N ILE A 12 1.27 0.69 26.72
CA ILE A 12 2.48 1.36 26.23
C ILE A 12 3.00 2.23 27.39
N LEU A 13 3.92 1.67 28.15
CA LEU A 13 4.77 2.41 29.08
C LEU A 13 5.91 3.02 28.28
N LEU A 14 5.91 4.35 28.14
CA LEU A 14 7.10 5.16 27.90
C LEU A 14 8.06 4.98 29.08
N ALA A 15 8.76 3.85 29.08
CA ALA A 15 9.99 3.67 29.84
C ALA A 15 11.12 4.05 28.90
N VAL A 16 11.95 5.01 29.32
CA VAL A 16 13.35 5.06 28.86
C VAL A 16 13.99 3.78 29.41
N GLY A 17 13.78 2.68 28.69
CA GLY A 17 14.33 1.38 28.98
C GLY A 17 15.79 1.43 28.60
N ILE A 18 16.67 1.40 29.59
CA ILE A 18 18.01 0.90 29.38
C ILE A 18 17.82 -0.55 28.93
N VAL A 19 17.89 -0.80 27.61
CA VAL A 19 17.97 -2.15 27.06
C VAL A 19 19.15 -2.81 27.77
N PRO A 20 18.96 -3.92 28.50
CA PRO A 20 20.09 -4.63 29.05
C PRO A 20 20.95 -5.06 27.87
N ALA A 21 22.21 -4.63 27.84
CA ALA A 21 23.16 -5.08 26.82
C ALA A 21 23.12 -6.61 26.80
N ALA A 22 22.71 -7.20 25.67
CA ALA A 22 22.79 -8.64 25.46
C ALA A 22 24.24 -9.08 25.76
N ALA A 23 24.39 -10.19 26.45
CA ALA A 23 25.72 -10.69 26.78
C ALA A 23 26.42 -11.08 25.48
N GLN A 24 27.52 -10.41 25.14
CA GLN A 24 28.37 -10.83 24.02
C GLN A 24 29.03 -12.16 24.36
N ASP A 25 29.17 -13.02 23.36
CA ASP A 25 29.88 -14.28 23.50
C ASP A 25 31.34 -14.03 23.91
N SER A 26 31.89 -14.93 24.71
CA SER A 26 33.30 -14.88 25.03
C SER A 26 34.12 -15.47 23.88
N PHE A 27 34.97 -14.65 23.26
CA PHE A 27 35.93 -15.13 22.27
C PHE A 27 37.06 -15.95 22.92
N PRO A 28 37.65 -16.94 22.22
CA PRO A 28 37.43 -17.27 20.81
C PRO A 28 36.13 -18.04 20.56
N VAL A 29 35.51 -17.79 19.40
CA VAL A 29 34.39 -18.58 18.86
C VAL A 29 34.88 -19.40 17.67
N THR A 30 34.30 -20.59 17.47
CA THR A 30 34.64 -21.46 16.34
C THR A 30 33.37 -21.81 15.59
N ILE A 31 33.34 -21.49 14.29
CA ILE A 31 32.22 -21.73 13.40
C ILE A 31 32.58 -22.91 12.48
N GLU A 32 31.72 -23.92 12.44
CA GLU A 32 31.79 -25.02 11.47
C GLU A 32 31.04 -24.63 10.19
N HIS A 33 31.60 -24.98 9.04
CA HIS A 33 31.03 -24.71 7.72
C HIS A 33 31.51 -25.76 6.72
N LYS A 34 31.01 -25.72 5.48
CA LYS A 34 31.24 -26.74 4.43
C LYS A 34 32.72 -27.09 4.19
N TYR A 35 33.62 -26.11 4.29
CA TYR A 35 35.07 -26.27 4.08
C TYR A 35 35.90 -26.47 5.36
N GLY A 36 35.28 -26.73 6.51
CA GLY A 36 35.98 -27.01 7.77
C GLY A 36 35.52 -26.13 8.93
N THR A 37 36.46 -25.55 9.66
CA THR A 37 36.16 -24.70 10.82
C THR A 37 37.00 -23.44 10.81
N THR A 38 36.38 -22.30 11.10
CA THR A 38 37.06 -21.01 11.28
C THR A 38 36.97 -20.58 12.74
N THR A 39 38.13 -20.23 13.32
CA THR A 39 38.19 -19.69 14.69
C THR A 39 38.40 -18.19 14.63
N ILE A 40 37.52 -17.44 15.29
CA ILE A 40 37.53 -16.00 15.39
C ILE A 40 37.95 -15.68 16.83
N THR A 41 39.06 -14.98 17.00
CA THR A 41 39.73 -14.85 18.31
C THR A 41 39.30 -13.64 19.12
N GLU A 42 38.71 -12.64 18.46
CA GLU A 42 38.28 -11.35 19.02
C GLU A 42 37.04 -10.87 18.25
N ALA A 43 36.26 -9.97 18.85
CA ALA A 43 35.10 -9.39 18.18
C ALA A 43 35.53 -8.63 16.91
N PRO A 44 34.95 -8.93 15.73
CA PRO A 44 35.35 -8.29 14.49
C PRO A 44 34.88 -6.83 14.43
N GLU A 45 35.73 -5.94 13.92
CA GLU A 45 35.44 -4.52 13.72
C GLU A 45 35.29 -4.18 12.22
N ARG A 46 35.85 -5.00 11.32
CA ARG A 46 35.91 -4.78 9.87
C ARG A 46 35.41 -6.00 9.12
N VAL A 47 34.09 -6.15 9.10
CA VAL A 47 33.41 -7.28 8.46
C VAL A 47 33.18 -7.02 6.97
N VAL A 48 33.55 -7.96 6.12
CA VAL A 48 33.22 -7.99 4.69
C VAL A 48 32.18 -9.09 4.44
N ALA A 49 31.01 -8.72 3.91
CA ALA A 49 29.93 -9.64 3.56
C ALA A 49 29.94 -9.91 2.05
N ILE A 50 30.12 -11.17 1.65
CA ILE A 50 30.20 -11.58 0.24
C ILE A 50 29.19 -12.65 -0.16
N GLY A 51 28.45 -13.24 0.79
CA GLY A 51 27.21 -13.95 0.46
C GLY A 51 26.12 -12.95 0.11
N PHE A 52 25.10 -13.41 -0.62
CA PHE A 52 24.17 -12.50 -1.30
C PHE A 52 23.22 -11.76 -0.37
N THR A 53 22.99 -12.30 0.81
CA THR A 53 22.03 -11.77 1.79
C THR A 53 22.66 -11.59 3.18
N ASP A 54 23.97 -11.81 3.29
CA ASP A 54 24.70 -11.85 4.56
C ASP A 54 24.80 -10.48 5.26
N GLN A 55 24.55 -9.39 4.53
CA GLN A 55 24.50 -8.04 5.08
C GLN A 55 23.30 -7.84 6.00
N ASP A 56 22.15 -8.47 5.75
CA ASP A 56 20.93 -8.21 6.52
C ASP A 56 21.06 -8.70 7.97
N PRO A 57 21.55 -9.93 8.26
CA PRO A 57 21.81 -10.33 9.63
C PRO A 57 22.85 -9.46 10.33
N LEU A 58 23.87 -8.97 9.62
CA LEU A 58 24.86 -8.05 10.21
C LEU A 58 24.21 -6.72 10.61
N LEU A 59 23.44 -6.13 9.70
CA LEU A 59 22.75 -4.86 9.94
C LEU A 59 21.73 -5.00 11.08
N ALA A 60 20.96 -6.08 11.13
CA ALA A 60 20.04 -6.38 12.22
C ALA A 60 20.74 -6.49 13.59
N LEU A 61 21.99 -6.97 13.62
CA LEU A 61 22.84 -7.04 14.81
C LEU A 61 23.60 -5.73 15.09
N GLY A 62 23.31 -4.67 14.34
CA GLY A 62 23.93 -3.34 14.47
C GLY A 62 25.35 -3.26 13.90
N ILE A 63 25.77 -4.23 13.08
CA ILE A 63 27.10 -4.28 12.47
C ILE A 63 27.02 -3.82 11.03
N LYS A 64 27.74 -2.76 10.71
CA LYS A 64 27.80 -2.19 9.36
C LYS A 64 28.99 -2.79 8.62
N PRO A 65 28.77 -3.64 7.60
CA PRO A 65 29.87 -4.22 6.84
C PRO A 65 30.64 -3.12 6.09
N VAL A 66 31.96 -3.27 5.97
CA VAL A 66 32.80 -2.33 5.19
C VAL A 66 32.71 -2.59 3.68
N ALA A 67 32.21 -3.77 3.30
CA ALA A 67 31.85 -4.09 1.94
C ALA A 67 30.75 -5.14 1.89
N VAL A 68 29.94 -5.02 0.85
CA VAL A 68 28.86 -5.95 0.50
C VAL A 68 29.04 -6.39 -0.95
N ARG A 69 28.64 -7.61 -1.29
CA ARG A 69 28.65 -8.07 -2.68
C ARG A 69 27.31 -7.79 -3.33
N TYR A 70 27.33 -7.02 -4.41
CA TYR A 70 26.12 -6.72 -5.16
C TYR A 70 25.52 -7.98 -5.76
N TRP A 71 24.20 -8.09 -5.70
CA TRP A 71 23.43 -9.16 -6.32
C TRP A 71 22.68 -8.63 -7.55
N TYR A 72 21.56 -7.92 -7.39
CA TYR A 72 20.85 -7.27 -8.48
C TYR A 72 20.05 -6.05 -7.97
N GLY A 73 19.45 -5.27 -8.88
CA GLY A 73 18.68 -4.05 -8.58
C GLY A 73 19.31 -2.80 -9.19
N ASP A 74 18.90 -1.62 -8.74
CA ASP A 74 19.57 -0.33 -9.00
C ASP A 74 19.84 0.45 -7.68
N GLU A 75 19.72 -0.21 -6.53
CA GLU A 75 19.79 0.42 -5.20
C GLU A 75 21.18 0.98 -4.87
N GLU A 76 21.20 2.21 -4.35
CA GLU A 76 22.43 2.86 -3.91
C GLU A 76 23.04 2.07 -2.74
N ASN A 77 24.33 1.71 -2.85
CA ASN A 77 25.07 0.95 -1.84
C ASN A 77 24.58 -0.48 -1.55
N ALA A 78 23.68 -1.04 -2.37
CA ALA A 78 23.07 -2.36 -2.14
C ALA A 78 22.26 -2.46 -0.83
N ILE A 79 21.71 -1.34 -0.37
CA ILE A 79 20.82 -1.26 0.80
C ILE A 79 19.39 -1.19 0.28
N PHE A 80 18.57 -2.16 0.65
CA PHE A 80 17.18 -2.27 0.22
C PHE A 80 16.23 -1.56 1.19
N PRO A 81 14.97 -1.27 0.79
CA PRO A 81 14.02 -0.51 1.61
C PRO A 81 13.87 -1.00 3.06
N TRP A 82 13.86 -2.32 3.27
CA TRP A 82 13.71 -2.94 4.59
C TRP A 82 14.93 -2.83 5.51
N ALA A 83 16.07 -2.34 5.00
CA ALA A 83 17.33 -2.28 5.75
C ALA A 83 17.85 -0.83 5.90
N GLN A 84 17.10 0.18 5.46
CA GLN A 84 17.56 1.57 5.44
C GLN A 84 17.84 2.12 6.84
N ASP A 85 16.98 1.80 7.81
CA ASP A 85 17.11 2.28 9.19
C ASP A 85 18.33 1.67 9.89
N GLU A 86 18.53 0.37 9.76
CA GLU A 86 19.69 -0.35 10.32
C GLU A 86 21.01 0.07 9.64
N ALA A 87 20.93 0.41 8.35
CA ALA A 87 22.06 0.85 7.55
C ALA A 87 22.33 2.37 7.64
N GLU A 88 21.62 3.15 8.46
CA GLU A 88 21.77 4.61 8.52
C GLU A 88 23.25 5.02 8.69
N GLY A 89 23.82 5.73 7.70
CA GLY A 89 25.23 6.15 7.72
C GLY A 89 26.26 5.06 7.42
N ALA A 90 25.84 3.90 6.93
CA ALA A 90 26.72 2.91 6.30
C ALA A 90 27.06 3.34 4.88
N GLU A 91 28.34 3.26 4.52
CA GLU A 91 28.84 3.49 3.15
C GLU A 91 29.72 2.30 2.74
N PRO A 92 29.15 1.09 2.56
CA PRO A 92 29.93 -0.09 2.22
C PRO A 92 30.50 0.02 0.79
N VAL A 93 31.71 -0.52 0.59
CA VAL A 93 32.20 -0.74 -0.76
C VAL A 93 31.38 -1.84 -1.43
N VAL A 94 30.77 -1.53 -2.57
CA VAL A 94 29.97 -2.49 -3.33
C VAL A 94 30.90 -3.32 -4.24
N LEU A 95 31.05 -4.60 -3.92
CA LEU A 95 31.86 -5.56 -4.67
C LEU A 95 31.08 -6.13 -5.86
N ASN A 96 31.81 -6.50 -6.93
CA ASN A 96 31.21 -6.99 -8.17
C ASN A 96 30.51 -8.36 -7.99
N MET A 97 29.32 -8.49 -8.58
CA MET A 97 28.56 -9.74 -8.58
C MET A 97 29.27 -10.88 -9.34
N ALA A 98 29.69 -10.62 -10.59
CA ALA A 98 30.12 -11.66 -11.52
C ALA A 98 31.51 -12.24 -11.21
N THR A 99 32.42 -11.45 -10.65
CA THR A 99 33.76 -11.91 -10.29
C THR A 99 34.20 -11.40 -8.93
N LEU A 100 34.56 -12.33 -8.04
CA LEU A 100 35.08 -12.01 -6.71
C LEU A 100 36.49 -11.41 -6.83
N SER A 101 36.68 -10.17 -6.38
CA SER A 101 37.98 -9.50 -6.40
C SER A 101 38.69 -9.66 -5.06
N PHE A 102 39.59 -10.65 -4.96
CA PHE A 102 40.39 -10.87 -3.76
C PHE A 102 41.30 -9.68 -3.43
N GLU A 103 41.81 -8.98 -4.44
CA GLU A 103 42.63 -7.79 -4.24
C GLU A 103 41.82 -6.65 -3.59
N ALA A 104 40.59 -6.42 -4.06
CA ALA A 104 39.71 -5.41 -3.45
C ALA A 104 39.35 -5.79 -2.00
N ILE A 105 39.08 -7.07 -1.73
CA ILE A 105 38.81 -7.55 -0.36
C ILE A 105 40.04 -7.37 0.53
N LEU A 106 41.24 -7.68 0.04
CA LEU A 106 42.49 -7.50 0.77
C LEU A 106 42.77 -6.02 1.09
N GLU A 107 42.50 -5.10 0.16
CA GLU A 107 42.66 -3.65 0.35
C GLU A 107 41.77 -3.10 1.47
N LEU A 108 40.61 -3.71 1.69
CA LEU A 108 39.69 -3.34 2.77
C LEU A 108 40.20 -3.79 4.15
N GLN A 109 41.25 -4.61 4.23
CA GLN A 109 41.82 -5.10 5.49
C GLN A 109 40.74 -5.64 6.45
N PRO A 110 39.95 -6.64 6.03
CA PRO A 110 38.93 -7.22 6.90
C PRO A 110 39.56 -8.00 8.05
N ASP A 111 38.85 -8.07 9.17
CA ASP A 111 39.14 -8.99 10.27
C ASP A 111 38.16 -10.18 10.32
N LEU A 112 37.10 -10.14 9.52
CA LEU A 112 36.19 -11.25 9.24
C LEU A 112 35.61 -11.14 7.83
N ILE A 113 35.53 -12.26 7.11
CA ILE A 113 34.84 -12.39 5.83
C ILE A 113 33.66 -13.37 5.99
N ILE A 114 32.46 -12.95 5.60
CA ILE A 114 31.22 -13.71 5.73
C ILE A 114 30.70 -14.12 4.35
N SER A 115 30.45 -15.41 4.16
CA SER A 115 29.96 -16.00 2.92
C SER A 115 28.99 -17.16 3.18
N VAL A 116 28.02 -16.94 4.05
CA VAL A 116 27.12 -17.99 4.57
C VAL A 116 26.01 -18.31 3.57
N TYR A 117 25.32 -17.31 3.04
CA TYR A 117 24.39 -17.50 1.92
C TYR A 117 25.13 -17.35 0.58
N SER A 118 25.91 -18.37 0.24
CA SER A 118 26.78 -18.34 -0.93
C SER A 118 26.95 -19.72 -1.59
N GLY A 119 27.71 -19.72 -2.68
CA GLY A 119 28.21 -20.92 -3.35
C GLY A 119 29.68 -20.75 -3.74
N ILE A 120 30.48 -20.10 -2.87
CA ILE A 120 31.92 -20.00 -3.08
C ILE A 120 32.52 -21.40 -3.13
N THR A 121 33.55 -21.57 -3.95
CA THR A 121 34.30 -22.83 -4.09
C THR A 121 35.34 -22.99 -2.98
N GLU A 122 35.85 -24.21 -2.80
CA GLU A 122 36.92 -24.50 -1.83
C GLU A 122 38.19 -23.68 -2.12
N GLU A 123 38.55 -23.49 -3.39
CA GLU A 123 39.70 -22.66 -3.81
C GLU A 123 39.51 -21.18 -3.47
N GLU A 124 38.30 -20.64 -3.68
CA GLU A 124 37.97 -19.27 -3.29
C GLU A 124 38.01 -19.12 -1.76
N TYR A 125 37.46 -20.08 -1.01
CA TYR A 125 37.54 -20.11 0.45
C TYR A 125 38.99 -20.15 0.97
N GLU A 126 39.85 -21.01 0.41
CA GLU A 126 41.27 -21.08 0.79
C GLU A 126 42.00 -19.76 0.52
N THR A 127 41.63 -19.05 -0.54
CA THR A 127 42.19 -17.75 -0.89
C THR A 127 41.71 -16.66 0.07
N LEU A 128 40.41 -16.59 0.37
CA LEU A 128 39.83 -15.64 1.33
C LEU A 128 40.40 -15.87 2.74
N SER A 129 40.59 -17.13 3.13
CA SER A 129 41.15 -17.52 4.43
C SER A 129 42.60 -17.07 4.63
N GLN A 130 43.33 -16.76 3.54
CA GLN A 130 44.66 -16.14 3.61
C GLN A 130 44.59 -14.63 3.87
N ILE A 131 43.44 -13.99 3.61
CA ILE A 131 43.19 -12.56 3.84
C ILE A 131 42.74 -12.33 5.28
N ALA A 132 41.70 -13.05 5.72
CA ALA A 132 41.12 -12.94 7.06
C ALA A 132 40.37 -14.24 7.44
N PRO A 133 40.05 -14.46 8.73
CA PRO A 133 39.09 -15.50 9.12
C PRO A 133 37.84 -15.44 8.24
N THR A 134 37.50 -16.55 7.60
CA THR A 134 36.41 -16.61 6.61
C THR A 134 35.39 -17.68 7.03
N ILE A 135 34.11 -17.32 7.10
CA ILE A 135 33.03 -18.29 7.26
C ILE A 135 32.36 -18.53 5.91
N ALA A 136 32.25 -19.81 5.52
CA ALA A 136 31.62 -20.23 4.28
C ALA A 136 30.19 -20.76 4.52
N GLN A 137 29.51 -21.20 3.46
CA GLN A 137 28.19 -21.80 3.54
C GLN A 137 28.17 -23.06 4.42
N SER A 138 27.00 -23.38 4.99
CA SER A 138 26.81 -24.60 5.78
C SER A 138 27.01 -25.87 4.93
N GLY A 139 27.53 -26.94 5.55
CA GLY A 139 27.63 -28.25 4.91
C GLY A 139 26.32 -29.04 4.89
N ASP A 140 25.31 -28.61 5.64
CA ASP A 140 24.04 -29.32 5.83
C ASP A 140 22.99 -29.00 4.75
N TYR A 141 23.21 -27.93 3.99
CA TYR A 141 22.28 -27.43 2.97
C TYR A 141 22.95 -27.31 1.61
N ILE A 142 22.16 -27.31 0.55
CA ILE A 142 22.65 -27.00 -0.80
C ILE A 142 23.19 -25.57 -0.85
N ASP A 143 24.11 -25.29 -1.79
CA ASP A 143 24.59 -23.93 -2.01
C ASP A 143 23.40 -23.00 -2.34
N TYR A 144 23.38 -21.80 -1.74
CA TYR A 144 22.23 -20.88 -1.77
C TYR A 144 20.92 -21.43 -1.17
N GLY A 145 20.96 -22.52 -0.41
CA GLY A 145 19.79 -23.12 0.22
C GLY A 145 19.71 -22.92 1.73
N THR A 146 20.74 -22.35 2.36
CA THR A 146 20.82 -22.16 3.83
C THR A 146 19.59 -21.42 4.34
N PRO A 147 18.81 -21.99 5.28
CA PRO A 147 17.70 -21.28 5.93
C PRO A 147 18.17 -20.00 6.61
N TRP A 148 17.35 -18.96 6.56
CA TRP A 148 17.70 -17.65 7.13
C TRP A 148 18.01 -17.73 8.63
N GLN A 149 17.32 -18.59 9.39
CA GLN A 149 17.62 -18.81 10.81
C GLN A 149 19.05 -19.31 11.01
N VAL A 150 19.47 -20.27 10.19
CA VAL A 150 20.82 -20.84 10.25
C VAL A 150 21.85 -19.80 9.83
N ALA A 151 21.57 -19.01 8.79
CA ALA A 151 22.45 -17.93 8.37
C ALA A 151 22.62 -16.88 9.49
N THR A 152 21.51 -16.41 10.06
CA THR A 152 21.49 -15.45 11.17
C THR A 152 22.21 -16.00 12.42
N GLN A 153 22.05 -17.28 12.75
CA GLN A 153 22.78 -17.91 13.86
C GLN A 153 24.28 -18.02 13.59
N MET A 154 24.68 -18.46 12.39
CA MET A 154 26.09 -18.58 12.03
C MET A 154 26.77 -17.21 12.04
N ILE A 155 26.12 -16.19 11.48
CA ILE A 155 26.63 -14.81 11.45
C ILE A 155 26.67 -14.22 12.86
N GLY A 156 25.59 -14.37 13.63
CA GLY A 156 25.49 -13.93 15.02
C GLY A 156 26.60 -14.52 15.88
N ALA A 157 26.82 -15.83 15.80
CA ALA A 157 27.90 -16.50 16.51
C ALA A 157 29.29 -15.99 16.08
N ALA A 158 29.50 -15.77 14.78
CA ALA A 158 30.78 -15.27 14.26
C ALA A 158 31.15 -13.88 14.78
N VAL A 159 30.15 -13.03 15.00
CA VAL A 159 30.33 -11.67 15.54
C VAL A 159 30.16 -11.59 17.06
N GLY A 160 29.96 -12.73 17.73
CA GLY A 160 29.83 -12.84 19.19
C GLY A 160 28.52 -12.28 19.74
N GLN A 161 27.44 -12.37 18.97
CA GLN A 161 26.09 -11.93 19.31
C GLN A 161 25.05 -13.06 19.14
N SER A 162 25.35 -14.30 19.57
CA SER A 162 24.42 -15.43 19.45
C SER A 162 23.06 -15.18 20.11
N ASP A 163 23.03 -14.63 21.33
CA ASP A 163 21.77 -14.35 22.04
C ASP A 163 20.89 -13.31 21.31
N ALA A 164 21.52 -12.31 20.67
CA ALA A 164 20.80 -11.30 19.90
C ALA A 164 20.26 -11.90 18.58
N ALA A 165 21.05 -12.73 17.91
CA ALA A 165 20.62 -13.46 16.72
C ALA A 165 19.43 -14.39 17.00
N ASP A 166 19.46 -15.13 18.11
CA ASP A 166 18.34 -15.97 18.54
C ASP A 166 17.08 -15.15 18.86
N THR A 167 17.24 -13.96 19.46
CA THR A 167 16.12 -13.05 19.72
C THR A 167 15.48 -12.58 18.41
N LEU A 168 16.29 -12.10 17.45
CA LEU A 168 15.81 -11.67 16.14
C LEU A 168 15.08 -12.80 15.39
N ILE A 169 15.56 -14.05 15.51
CA ILE A 169 14.90 -15.21 14.92
C ILE A 169 13.51 -15.42 15.53
N VAL A 170 13.41 -15.38 16.86
CA VAL A 170 12.13 -15.53 17.56
C VAL A 170 11.16 -14.42 17.18
N ASP A 171 11.63 -13.18 17.03
CA ASP A 171 10.79 -12.04 16.66
C ASP A 171 10.19 -12.22 15.26
N VAL A 172 10.99 -12.60 14.26
CA VAL A 172 10.49 -12.90 12.91
C VAL A 172 9.57 -14.12 12.89
N GLU A 173 9.88 -15.17 13.66
CA GLU A 173 8.99 -16.33 13.78
C GLU A 173 7.63 -15.96 14.42
N SER A 174 7.60 -14.99 15.34
CA SER A 174 6.37 -14.43 15.90
C SER A 174 5.55 -13.71 14.82
N VAL A 175 6.17 -12.96 13.91
CA VAL A 175 5.47 -12.31 12.79
C VAL A 175 4.72 -13.34 11.94
N PHE A 176 5.36 -14.47 11.61
CA PHE A 176 4.67 -15.55 10.90
C PHE A 176 3.58 -16.22 11.74
N ALA A 177 3.80 -16.40 13.05
CA ALA A 177 2.79 -16.98 13.92
C ALA A 177 1.55 -16.10 14.01
N ASP A 178 1.73 -14.79 14.19
CA ASP A 178 0.65 -13.80 14.22
C ASP A 178 -0.08 -13.73 12.88
N ALA A 179 0.67 -13.75 11.77
CA ALA A 179 0.09 -13.81 10.42
C ALA A 179 -0.79 -15.06 10.23
N ARG A 180 -0.35 -16.24 10.68
CA ARG A 180 -1.16 -17.47 10.62
C ARG A 180 -2.38 -17.40 11.53
N GLU A 181 -2.25 -16.88 12.74
CA GLU A 181 -3.37 -16.75 13.68
C GLU A 181 -4.46 -15.82 13.14
N GLN A 182 -4.05 -14.72 12.51
CA GLN A 182 -4.95 -13.74 11.89
C GLN A 182 -5.54 -14.23 10.56
N ASN A 183 -4.93 -15.24 9.93
CA ASN A 183 -5.32 -15.74 8.62
C ASN A 183 -5.50 -17.27 8.59
N PRO A 184 -6.45 -17.83 9.38
CA PRO A 184 -6.67 -19.27 9.44
C PRO A 184 -7.11 -19.89 8.09
N GLN A 185 -7.57 -19.07 7.15
CA GLN A 185 -7.95 -19.48 5.80
C GLN A 185 -6.79 -19.88 4.90
N PHE A 186 -5.55 -19.54 5.26
CA PHE A 186 -4.35 -19.97 4.53
C PHE A 186 -4.00 -21.44 4.81
N GLU A 187 -4.31 -21.92 6.01
CA GLU A 187 -3.88 -23.22 6.51
C GLU A 187 -4.32 -24.36 5.58
N GLY A 188 -3.33 -25.09 5.06
CA GLY A 188 -3.54 -26.25 4.20
C GLY A 188 -3.94 -25.94 2.75
N LYS A 189 -4.07 -24.66 2.36
CA LYS A 189 -4.34 -24.29 0.97
C LYS A 189 -3.13 -24.61 0.09
N ARG A 190 -3.40 -25.20 -1.07
CA ARG A 190 -2.37 -25.57 -2.05
C ARG A 190 -1.89 -24.35 -2.82
N ILE A 191 -0.59 -24.09 -2.79
CA ILE A 191 0.01 -22.92 -3.46
C ILE A 191 1.00 -23.31 -4.55
N ALA A 192 0.91 -22.66 -5.70
CA ALA A 192 1.94 -22.69 -6.73
C ALA A 192 2.66 -21.34 -6.77
N VAL A 193 3.98 -21.33 -6.54
CA VAL A 193 4.82 -20.14 -6.67
C VAL A 193 5.49 -20.17 -8.03
N ALA A 194 4.85 -19.53 -9.00
CA ALA A 194 5.20 -19.56 -10.41
C ALA A 194 6.09 -18.37 -10.82
N TYR A 195 6.87 -18.57 -11.87
CA TYR A 195 7.58 -17.52 -12.57
C TYR A 195 7.42 -17.70 -14.08
N ARG A 196 7.72 -16.65 -14.85
CA ARG A 196 7.85 -16.73 -16.30
C ARG A 196 9.13 -16.04 -16.75
N PHE A 197 9.96 -16.77 -17.50
CA PHE A 197 11.19 -16.23 -18.08
C PHE A 197 11.07 -16.21 -19.59
N GLY A 198 11.02 -15.02 -20.19
CA GLY A 198 10.58 -14.88 -21.57
C GLY A 198 9.15 -15.42 -21.73
N THR A 199 8.98 -16.48 -22.52
CA THR A 199 7.68 -17.15 -22.70
C THR A 199 7.47 -18.37 -21.82
N ASP A 200 8.53 -18.91 -21.21
CA ASP A 200 8.50 -20.21 -20.53
C ASP A 200 8.09 -20.07 -19.06
N TYR A 201 7.18 -20.93 -18.62
CA TYR A 201 6.73 -20.96 -17.22
C TYR A 201 7.58 -21.90 -16.39
N GLY A 202 7.61 -21.66 -15.09
CA GLY A 202 8.17 -22.56 -14.09
C GLY A 202 7.60 -22.28 -12.72
N PHE A 203 8.04 -23.05 -11.73
CA PHE A 203 7.68 -22.85 -10.33
C PHE A 203 8.86 -23.15 -9.40
N TYR A 204 8.76 -22.63 -8.19
CA TYR A 204 9.66 -22.90 -7.06
C TYR A 204 9.03 -23.90 -6.08
N THR A 205 9.89 -24.68 -5.41
CA THR A 205 9.48 -25.61 -4.35
C THR A 205 9.89 -25.11 -2.97
N ALA A 206 9.52 -25.82 -1.91
CA ALA A 206 9.96 -25.55 -0.55
C ALA A 206 11.47 -25.76 -0.29
N GLN A 207 12.24 -26.21 -1.28
CA GLN A 207 13.70 -26.16 -1.20
C GLN A 207 14.21 -24.72 -1.41
N ASP A 208 13.45 -23.89 -2.14
CA ASP A 208 13.73 -22.47 -2.36
C ASP A 208 13.15 -21.60 -1.22
N PRO A 209 13.78 -20.48 -0.85
CA PRO A 209 13.20 -19.53 0.12
C PRO A 209 11.78 -19.06 -0.23
N ARG A 210 11.47 -18.87 -1.52
CA ARG A 210 10.14 -18.47 -1.97
C ARG A 210 9.06 -19.47 -1.60
N GLY A 211 9.33 -20.77 -1.78
CA GLY A 211 8.39 -21.81 -1.37
C GLY A 211 8.24 -21.86 0.16
N ARG A 212 9.36 -21.79 0.88
CA ARG A 212 9.37 -21.82 2.36
C ARG A 212 8.62 -20.65 2.99
N PHE A 213 8.69 -19.47 2.38
CA PHE A 213 7.96 -18.29 2.84
C PHE A 213 6.46 -18.58 2.98
N PHE A 214 5.84 -19.13 1.92
CA PHE A 214 4.41 -19.42 1.94
C PHE A 214 4.08 -20.63 2.83
N GLU A 215 4.95 -21.63 2.94
CA GLU A 215 4.76 -22.70 3.93
C GLU A 215 4.77 -22.17 5.37
N ASN A 216 5.63 -21.18 5.67
CA ASN A 216 5.62 -20.51 6.97
C ASN A 216 4.33 -19.70 7.20
N LEU A 217 3.57 -19.35 6.16
CA LEU A 217 2.23 -18.76 6.30
C LEU A 217 1.09 -19.80 6.39
N GLY A 218 1.41 -21.10 6.39
CA GLY A 218 0.44 -22.19 6.52
C GLY A 218 -0.03 -22.79 5.18
N PHE A 219 0.45 -22.28 4.05
CA PHE A 219 0.18 -22.89 2.75
C PHE A 219 0.94 -24.20 2.56
N VAL A 220 0.54 -24.99 1.58
CA VAL A 220 1.18 -26.27 1.23
C VAL A 220 1.62 -26.23 -0.23
N VAL A 221 2.92 -26.42 -0.49
CA VAL A 221 3.40 -26.65 -1.85
C VAL A 221 3.01 -28.09 -2.26
N PRO A 222 2.22 -28.29 -3.33
CA PRO A 222 1.75 -29.62 -3.72
C PRO A 222 2.83 -30.66 -4.01
N ASP A 223 2.60 -31.91 -3.57
CA ASP A 223 3.48 -33.05 -3.83
C ASP A 223 3.78 -33.24 -5.33
N GLU A 224 2.80 -32.98 -6.22
CA GLU A 224 2.99 -33.10 -7.67
C GLU A 224 4.02 -32.12 -8.23
N LEU A 225 4.14 -30.92 -7.65
CA LEU A 225 5.17 -29.94 -8.00
C LEU A 225 6.54 -30.42 -7.50
N VAL A 226 6.58 -30.95 -6.28
CA VAL A 226 7.78 -31.54 -5.69
C VAL A 226 8.28 -32.74 -6.50
N GLU A 227 7.38 -33.62 -6.95
CA GLU A 227 7.71 -34.77 -7.80
C GLU A 227 8.29 -34.34 -9.16
N VAL A 228 7.76 -33.26 -9.76
CA VAL A 228 8.26 -32.72 -11.03
C VAL A 228 9.65 -32.10 -10.87
N ALA A 229 9.91 -31.40 -9.76
CA ALA A 229 11.22 -30.78 -9.49
C ALA A 229 12.29 -31.77 -9.00
N GLY A 230 11.89 -32.86 -8.34
CA GLY A 230 12.81 -33.83 -7.77
C GLY A 230 13.68 -33.21 -6.68
N GLU A 231 15.00 -33.29 -6.83
CA GLU A 231 15.96 -32.69 -5.89
C GLU A 231 16.24 -31.20 -6.16
N ALA A 232 15.65 -30.62 -7.22
CA ALA A 232 15.85 -29.22 -7.57
C ALA A 232 14.92 -28.26 -6.80
N PHE A 233 15.36 -27.02 -6.63
CA PHE A 233 14.58 -25.95 -5.99
C PHE A 233 13.56 -25.29 -6.92
N TYR A 234 13.62 -25.59 -8.22
CA TYR A 234 12.69 -25.11 -9.24
C TYR A 234 12.51 -26.14 -10.36
N ALA A 235 11.44 -26.01 -11.13
CA ALA A 235 11.26 -26.73 -12.38
C ALA A 235 10.50 -25.89 -13.41
N GLY A 236 10.80 -26.14 -14.69
CA GLY A 236 10.04 -25.58 -15.80
C GLY A 236 8.71 -26.31 -16.03
N VAL A 237 7.70 -25.58 -16.48
CA VAL A 237 6.38 -26.07 -16.87
C VAL A 237 6.25 -25.92 -18.37
N SER A 238 6.05 -27.03 -19.09
CA SER A 238 5.70 -26.96 -20.51
C SER A 238 4.33 -26.32 -20.68
N SER A 239 4.10 -25.63 -21.80
CA SER A 239 2.80 -24.99 -22.09
C SER A 239 1.61 -25.96 -22.07
N GLU A 240 1.83 -27.25 -22.32
CA GLU A 240 0.79 -28.30 -22.22
C GLU A 240 0.47 -28.73 -20.78
N ARG A 241 1.25 -28.27 -19.80
CA ARG A 241 1.15 -28.67 -18.38
C ARG A 241 0.91 -27.50 -17.43
N LEU A 242 0.34 -26.40 -17.92
CA LEU A 242 -0.06 -25.26 -17.08
C LEU A 242 -1.12 -25.63 -16.04
N ASP A 243 -1.78 -26.78 -16.18
CA ASP A 243 -2.65 -27.38 -15.16
C ASP A 243 -1.93 -27.58 -13.82
N LEU A 244 -0.61 -27.77 -13.83
CA LEU A 244 0.20 -27.84 -12.60
C LEU A 244 0.16 -26.56 -11.77
N LEU A 245 -0.06 -25.40 -12.39
CA LEU A 245 -0.13 -24.12 -11.69
C LEU A 245 -1.55 -23.80 -11.18
N ASP A 246 -2.55 -24.60 -11.57
CA ASP A 246 -3.96 -24.41 -11.20
C ASP A 246 -4.27 -24.96 -9.80
N GLN A 247 -3.69 -24.32 -8.78
CA GLN A 247 -3.83 -24.71 -7.36
C GLN A 247 -4.85 -23.83 -6.63
N ASP A 248 -4.99 -23.97 -5.31
CA ASP A 248 -5.90 -23.12 -4.51
C ASP A 248 -5.47 -21.65 -4.53
N ILE A 249 -4.16 -21.38 -4.65
CA ILE A 249 -3.60 -20.05 -4.88
C ILE A 249 -2.45 -20.15 -5.88
N LEU A 250 -2.38 -19.19 -6.80
CA LEU A 250 -1.28 -19.03 -7.73
C LEU A 250 -0.56 -17.71 -7.44
N VAL A 251 0.73 -17.77 -7.17
CA VAL A 251 1.58 -16.59 -6.96
C VAL A 251 2.53 -16.44 -8.13
N PHE A 252 2.63 -15.25 -8.71
CA PHE A 252 3.64 -14.92 -9.72
C PHE A 252 4.73 -14.01 -9.17
N VAL A 253 5.96 -14.48 -9.31
CA VAL A 253 7.20 -13.76 -8.99
C VAL A 253 8.01 -13.45 -10.26
N GLY A 254 8.95 -12.53 -10.19
CA GLY A 254 9.87 -12.23 -11.28
C GLY A 254 9.22 -11.64 -12.53
N LEU A 255 8.17 -10.81 -12.36
CA LEU A 255 7.40 -10.23 -13.47
C LEU A 255 8.26 -9.41 -14.44
N GLN A 256 9.34 -8.79 -13.95
CA GLN A 256 10.34 -8.06 -14.73
C GLN A 256 11.10 -8.94 -15.73
N PHE A 257 11.09 -10.27 -15.57
CA PHE A 257 11.75 -11.22 -16.46
C PHE A 257 10.78 -11.89 -17.46
N ALA A 258 9.47 -11.65 -17.31
CA ALA A 258 8.45 -12.17 -18.21
C ALA A 258 8.36 -11.32 -19.48
N GLU A 259 8.24 -11.95 -20.65
CA GLU A 259 7.98 -11.20 -21.89
C GLU A 259 6.61 -10.52 -21.81
N GLY A 260 6.61 -9.18 -21.88
CA GLY A 260 5.39 -8.36 -21.69
C GLY A 260 4.95 -8.20 -20.24
N GLY A 261 5.77 -8.63 -19.27
CA GLY A 261 5.46 -8.52 -17.84
C GLY A 261 4.15 -9.24 -17.47
N ARG A 262 3.39 -8.63 -16.55
CA ARG A 262 2.06 -9.11 -16.13
C ARG A 262 1.09 -9.21 -17.31
N GLU A 263 0.98 -8.16 -18.12
CA GLU A 263 0.07 -8.14 -19.28
C GLU A 263 0.38 -9.26 -20.27
N GLY A 264 1.67 -9.57 -20.47
CA GLY A 264 2.11 -10.68 -21.31
C GLY A 264 1.70 -12.05 -20.78
N ILE A 265 1.64 -12.23 -19.46
CA ILE A 265 1.13 -13.45 -18.81
C ILE A 265 -0.39 -13.53 -18.97
N GLU A 266 -1.11 -12.44 -18.66
CA GLU A 266 -2.58 -12.36 -18.75
C GLU A 266 -3.10 -12.54 -20.19
N ALA A 267 -2.31 -12.11 -21.19
CA ALA A 267 -2.62 -12.29 -22.60
C ALA A 267 -2.48 -13.73 -23.10
N ASP A 268 -1.90 -14.65 -22.33
CA ASP A 268 -1.74 -16.05 -22.71
C ASP A 268 -3.10 -16.80 -22.64
N PRO A 269 -3.63 -17.32 -23.77
CA PRO A 269 -4.93 -17.97 -23.78
C PRO A 269 -4.99 -19.26 -22.96
N LEU A 270 -3.87 -19.94 -22.75
CA LEU A 270 -3.84 -21.15 -21.91
C LEU A 270 -3.85 -20.78 -20.43
N PHE A 271 -3.19 -19.67 -20.08
CA PHE A 271 -3.15 -19.14 -18.73
C PHE A 271 -4.52 -18.63 -18.26
N SER A 272 -5.20 -17.82 -19.09
CA SER A 272 -6.55 -17.30 -18.78
C SER A 272 -7.64 -18.37 -18.65
N GLN A 273 -7.35 -19.61 -19.05
CA GLN A 273 -8.26 -20.75 -18.90
C GLN A 273 -8.14 -21.49 -17.56
N LEU A 274 -7.11 -21.20 -16.76
CA LEU A 274 -6.94 -21.84 -15.44
C LEU A 274 -8.05 -21.39 -14.48
N ASN A 275 -8.54 -22.29 -13.65
CA ASN A 275 -9.63 -21.98 -12.71
C ASN A 275 -9.18 -20.95 -11.68
N VAL A 276 -7.95 -21.07 -11.17
CA VAL A 276 -7.32 -20.11 -10.25
C VAL A 276 -7.29 -18.69 -10.80
N VAL A 277 -7.19 -18.53 -12.13
CA VAL A 277 -7.22 -17.22 -12.79
C VAL A 277 -8.66 -16.73 -12.96
N GLN A 278 -9.57 -17.59 -13.41
CA GLN A 278 -11.00 -17.22 -13.60
C GLN A 278 -11.70 -16.85 -12.28
N GLU A 279 -11.26 -17.46 -11.18
CA GLU A 279 -11.80 -17.25 -9.84
C GLU A 279 -11.08 -16.13 -9.08
N GLY A 280 -10.11 -15.44 -9.69
CA GLY A 280 -9.39 -14.31 -9.07
C GLY A 280 -8.44 -14.71 -7.94
N ARG A 281 -8.05 -15.99 -7.84
CA ARG A 281 -7.21 -16.56 -6.77
C ARG A 281 -5.71 -16.44 -7.07
N ILE A 282 -5.32 -15.32 -7.69
CA ILE A 282 -3.96 -15.06 -8.16
C ILE A 282 -3.35 -13.85 -7.46
N VAL A 283 -2.09 -13.99 -7.04
CA VAL A 283 -1.29 -12.90 -6.48
C VAL A 283 -0.13 -12.60 -7.44
N TYR A 284 -0.05 -11.36 -7.90
CA TYR A 284 1.09 -10.85 -8.66
C TYR A 284 2.00 -10.08 -7.71
N VAL A 285 3.16 -10.64 -7.37
CA VAL A 285 4.06 -10.03 -6.40
C VAL A 285 4.69 -8.77 -7.02
N PRO A 286 4.49 -7.57 -6.44
CA PRO A 286 5.16 -6.35 -6.89
C PRO A 286 6.67 -6.48 -6.76
N THR A 287 7.44 -5.81 -7.64
CA THR A 287 8.91 -5.94 -7.69
C THR A 287 9.58 -5.76 -6.33
N GLU A 288 9.17 -4.75 -5.56
CA GLU A 288 9.77 -4.48 -4.24
C GLU A 288 9.56 -5.63 -3.24
N LEU A 289 8.37 -6.25 -3.24
CA LEU A 289 8.08 -7.41 -2.40
C LEU A 289 8.76 -8.67 -2.95
N ASP A 290 8.89 -8.79 -4.27
CA ASP A 290 9.63 -9.88 -4.91
C ASP A 290 11.12 -9.83 -4.52
N ASP A 291 11.68 -8.63 -4.34
CA ASP A 291 13.05 -8.45 -3.87
C ASP A 291 13.21 -8.88 -2.41
N ALA A 292 12.29 -8.46 -1.54
CA ALA A 292 12.27 -8.91 -0.15
C ALA A 292 12.12 -10.43 -0.02
N LEU A 293 11.31 -11.03 -0.90
CA LEU A 293 11.07 -12.48 -0.97
C LEU A 293 12.30 -13.23 -1.49
N GLN A 294 13.02 -12.70 -2.48
CA GLN A 294 14.27 -13.30 -2.94
C GLN A 294 15.37 -13.24 -1.87
N PHE A 295 15.41 -12.17 -1.08
CA PHE A 295 16.33 -12.03 0.05
C PHE A 295 16.00 -13.01 1.19
N SER A 296 14.72 -13.08 1.58
CA SER A 296 14.22 -13.94 2.66
C SER A 296 15.13 -13.94 3.90
N THR A 297 15.40 -12.76 4.47
CA THR A 297 16.31 -12.57 5.60
C THR A 297 15.58 -12.15 6.87
N VAL A 298 16.32 -12.06 7.96
CA VAL A 298 15.82 -11.54 9.25
C VAL A 298 15.27 -10.11 9.16
N LEU A 299 15.70 -9.30 8.19
CA LEU A 299 15.16 -7.95 7.96
C LEU A 299 14.06 -7.92 6.89
N SER A 300 14.20 -8.70 5.81
CA SER A 300 13.25 -8.63 4.70
C SER A 300 11.92 -9.35 4.97
N LEU A 301 11.93 -10.38 5.82
CA LEU A 301 10.74 -11.21 6.06
C LEU A 301 9.60 -10.45 6.76
N PRO A 302 9.82 -9.63 7.83
CA PRO A 302 8.76 -8.83 8.42
C PRO A 302 8.10 -7.85 7.43
N TYR A 303 8.93 -7.11 6.68
CA TYR A 303 8.48 -6.20 5.63
C TYR A 303 7.63 -6.92 4.57
N LEU A 304 8.10 -8.09 4.14
CA LEU A 304 7.40 -8.91 3.16
C LEU A 304 6.07 -9.44 3.67
N VAL A 305 6.00 -9.94 4.91
CA VAL A 305 4.75 -10.42 5.50
C VAL A 305 3.73 -9.30 5.52
N GLU A 306 4.10 -8.11 6.01
CA GLU A 306 3.21 -6.95 6.04
C GLU A 306 2.69 -6.60 4.65
N GLY A 307 3.57 -6.52 3.65
CA GLY A 307 3.20 -6.11 2.29
C GLY A 307 2.38 -7.13 1.52
N ILE A 308 2.62 -8.44 1.70
CA ILE A 308 1.97 -9.49 0.88
C ILE A 308 0.66 -10.00 1.48
N LEU A 309 0.41 -9.77 2.78
CA LEU A 309 -0.79 -10.26 3.47
C LEU A 309 -2.11 -9.78 2.81
N PRO A 310 -2.28 -8.49 2.46
CA PRO A 310 -3.51 -8.03 1.80
C PRO A 310 -3.78 -8.74 0.48
N GLU A 311 -2.76 -8.96 -0.34
CA GLU A 311 -2.88 -9.66 -1.62
C GLU A 311 -3.28 -11.13 -1.43
N LEU A 312 -2.69 -11.80 -0.45
CA LEU A 312 -3.05 -13.18 -0.10
C LEU A 312 -4.47 -13.27 0.48
N GLN A 313 -4.89 -12.30 1.29
CA GLN A 313 -6.25 -12.22 1.82
C GLN A 313 -7.26 -12.03 0.68
N ALA A 314 -6.99 -11.13 -0.27
CA ALA A 314 -7.82 -10.95 -1.45
C ALA A 314 -7.91 -12.24 -2.29
N ALA A 315 -6.78 -12.90 -2.56
CA ALA A 315 -6.72 -14.10 -3.39
C ALA A 315 -7.31 -15.36 -2.72
N THR A 316 -7.25 -15.47 -1.39
CA THR A 316 -7.83 -16.61 -0.66
C THR A 316 -9.31 -16.42 -0.31
N GLY A 317 -9.84 -15.22 -0.59
CA GLY A 317 -10.98 -14.69 0.12
C GLY A 317 -10.56 -14.34 1.55
N SER A 318 -11.00 -13.19 2.02
CA SER A 318 -11.02 -12.92 3.46
C SER A 318 -11.60 -14.13 4.18
N ALA A 319 -10.95 -14.57 5.27
CA ALA A 319 -11.35 -15.75 6.04
C ALA A 319 -12.87 -15.88 6.03
N ASP A 320 -13.46 -17.01 5.63
CA ASP A 320 -14.92 -17.21 5.57
C ASP A 320 -15.55 -16.62 6.85
N VAL A 321 -15.89 -15.33 6.83
CA VAL A 321 -16.34 -14.63 8.01
C VAL A 321 -17.76 -15.14 8.12
N THR A 322 -17.93 -16.15 8.95
CA THR A 322 -19.21 -16.80 9.11
C THR A 322 -20.07 -15.83 9.89
N CYS A 323 -20.74 -14.95 9.15
CA CYS A 323 -21.62 -13.96 9.69
C CYS A 323 -22.89 -14.62 10.22
N GLU A 324 -23.45 -14.05 11.28
CA GLU A 324 -24.76 -14.47 11.78
C GLU A 324 -25.84 -14.26 10.72
N ALA A 325 -26.93 -15.04 10.78
CA ALA A 325 -28.00 -14.93 9.79
C ALA A 325 -28.57 -13.50 9.73
N GLY A 326 -28.66 -12.93 8.52
CA GLY A 326 -29.06 -11.53 8.29
C GLY A 326 -27.88 -10.55 8.19
N LEU A 327 -26.65 -11.02 8.42
CA LEU A 327 -25.42 -10.30 8.13
C LEU A 327 -24.69 -10.98 6.97
N ARG A 328 -23.90 -10.20 6.23
CA ARG A 328 -23.00 -10.68 5.18
C ARG A 328 -21.59 -10.16 5.41
N ALA A 329 -20.60 -10.94 5.00
CA ALA A 329 -19.21 -10.49 4.96
C ALA A 329 -19.09 -9.36 3.94
N PHE A 330 -18.35 -8.31 4.32
CA PHE A 330 -18.09 -7.16 3.48
C PHE A 330 -16.65 -6.73 3.64
N GLU A 331 -15.93 -6.66 2.52
CA GLU A 331 -14.54 -6.23 2.46
C GLU A 331 -14.45 -4.72 2.29
N HIS A 332 -13.57 -4.10 3.06
CA HIS A 332 -13.32 -2.67 3.06
C HIS A 332 -11.89 -2.36 3.53
N ALA A 333 -11.53 -1.08 3.62
CA ALA A 333 -10.14 -0.62 3.84
C ALA A 333 -9.46 -1.09 5.16
N MET A 334 -10.24 -1.65 6.08
CA MET A 334 -9.76 -2.16 7.38
C MET A 334 -9.88 -3.69 7.49
N GLY A 335 -10.07 -4.38 6.37
CA GLY A 335 -10.32 -5.82 6.33
C GLY A 335 -11.80 -6.13 6.13
N VAL A 336 -12.31 -7.14 6.85
CA VAL A 336 -13.67 -7.66 6.61
C VAL A 336 -14.56 -7.57 7.83
N SER A 337 -15.74 -7.02 7.62
CA SER A 337 -16.78 -6.84 8.63
C SER A 337 -18.05 -7.61 8.26
N CYS A 338 -18.73 -8.16 9.26
CA CYS A 338 -20.10 -8.64 9.09
C CYS A 338 -21.07 -7.46 9.18
N ILE A 339 -21.61 -7.04 8.04
CA ILE A 339 -22.56 -5.93 7.94
C ILE A 339 -23.97 -6.45 7.67
N PRO A 340 -25.05 -5.70 7.97
CA PRO A 340 -26.40 -6.13 7.62
C PRO A 340 -26.58 -6.32 6.11
N GLU A 341 -27.40 -7.30 5.69
CA GLU A 341 -27.82 -7.43 4.28
C GLU A 341 -28.58 -6.19 3.79
N THR A 342 -29.25 -5.48 4.70
CA THR A 342 -29.92 -4.21 4.44
C THR A 342 -29.84 -3.35 5.69
N ALA A 343 -29.20 -2.18 5.59
CA ALA A 343 -29.05 -1.28 6.73
C ALA A 343 -30.37 -0.51 7.02
N GLU A 344 -30.79 -0.47 8.28
CA GLU A 344 -31.99 0.23 8.74
C GLU A 344 -31.67 1.51 9.54
N ARG A 345 -30.45 1.64 10.06
CA ARG A 345 -30.02 2.77 10.91
C ARG A 345 -28.56 3.13 10.62
N VAL A 346 -28.36 3.99 9.64
CA VAL A 346 -27.02 4.34 9.15
C VAL A 346 -26.50 5.58 9.86
N VAL A 347 -25.26 5.53 10.35
CA VAL A 347 -24.49 6.71 10.72
C VAL A 347 -23.40 6.94 9.69
N VAL A 348 -23.25 8.18 9.25
CA VAL A 348 -22.18 8.62 8.33
C VAL A 348 -21.26 9.58 9.07
N LEU A 349 -19.96 9.56 8.74
CA LEU A 349 -18.95 10.30 9.49
C LEU A 349 -18.28 11.45 8.72
N ASP A 350 -18.58 11.65 7.43
CA ASP A 350 -18.04 12.76 6.64
C ASP A 350 -19.09 13.27 5.62
N THR A 351 -18.78 14.36 4.91
CA THR A 351 -19.70 15.01 3.96
C THR A 351 -20.01 14.12 2.76
N GLY A 352 -19.00 13.44 2.20
CA GLY A 352 -19.15 12.55 1.05
C GLY A 352 -20.05 11.35 1.35
N GLU A 353 -19.85 10.69 2.50
CA GLU A 353 -20.72 9.62 2.99
C GLU A 353 -22.15 10.12 3.21
N THR A 354 -22.31 11.35 3.71
CA THR A 354 -23.63 11.96 3.93
C THR A 354 -24.37 12.18 2.61
N ASP A 355 -23.74 12.82 1.63
CA ASP A 355 -24.31 13.00 0.29
C ASP A 355 -24.68 11.66 -0.33
N ASN A 356 -23.74 10.72 -0.38
CA ASN A 356 -23.90 9.42 -1.01
C ASN A 356 -25.05 8.61 -0.38
N ALA A 357 -25.09 8.51 0.96
CA ALA A 357 -26.13 7.77 1.65
C ALA A 357 -27.53 8.39 1.44
N LEU A 358 -27.62 9.72 1.44
CA LEU A 358 -28.87 10.43 1.17
C LEU A 358 -29.34 10.27 -0.28
N ALA A 359 -28.43 10.34 -1.26
CA ALA A 359 -28.72 10.11 -2.67
C ALA A 359 -29.27 8.71 -2.92
N LEU A 360 -28.72 7.71 -2.22
CA LEU A 360 -29.16 6.32 -2.27
C LEU A 360 -30.50 6.08 -1.53
N GLY A 361 -31.00 7.07 -0.79
CA GLY A 361 -32.19 6.94 0.04
C GLY A 361 -32.00 5.99 1.23
N ALA A 362 -30.78 5.94 1.78
CA ALA A 362 -30.49 5.18 2.98
C ALA A 362 -31.15 5.80 4.23
N PRO A 363 -31.50 5.00 5.25
CA PRO A 363 -32.09 5.49 6.49
C PRO A 363 -31.01 6.07 7.42
N VAL A 364 -30.47 7.23 7.04
CA VAL A 364 -29.46 7.94 7.83
C VAL A 364 -30.09 8.49 9.11
N VAL A 365 -29.57 8.08 10.27
CA VAL A 365 -30.03 8.52 11.60
C VAL A 365 -29.06 9.48 12.27
N GLY A 366 -27.81 9.55 11.80
CA GLY A 366 -26.81 10.49 12.28
C GLY A 366 -25.75 10.85 11.25
N ALA A 367 -25.34 12.11 11.25
CA ALA A 367 -24.32 12.68 10.37
C ALA A 367 -23.59 13.84 11.08
N PRO A 368 -22.37 14.22 10.68
CA PRO A 368 -21.77 15.46 11.14
C PRO A 368 -22.53 16.65 10.56
N ILE A 369 -23.18 17.44 11.42
CA ILE A 369 -24.01 18.58 10.99
C ILE A 369 -23.43 19.89 11.54
N GLY A 370 -23.12 19.96 12.84
CA GLY A 370 -22.87 21.23 13.51
C GLY A 370 -21.73 22.08 12.91
N ASP A 371 -20.55 21.48 12.70
CA ASP A 371 -19.34 22.15 12.22
C ASP A 371 -19.26 22.29 10.69
N VAL A 372 -20.06 21.51 9.97
CA VAL A 372 -19.94 21.34 8.51
C VAL A 372 -21.23 21.62 7.75
N LEU A 373 -22.28 22.10 8.42
CA LEU A 373 -23.55 22.47 7.76
C LEU A 373 -23.34 23.46 6.62
N GLN A 374 -22.38 24.38 6.77
CA GLN A 374 -22.03 25.32 5.70
C GLN A 374 -21.62 24.58 4.41
N TYR A 375 -20.86 23.50 4.51
CA TYR A 375 -20.39 22.69 3.38
C TYR A 375 -21.43 21.70 2.85
N GLN A 376 -22.59 21.60 3.48
CA GLN A 376 -23.67 20.69 3.12
C GLN A 376 -24.99 21.45 2.91
N ALA A 377 -24.92 22.77 2.67
CA ALA A 377 -26.11 23.61 2.55
C ALA A 377 -27.04 23.14 1.43
N TYR A 378 -26.49 22.55 0.36
CA TYR A 378 -27.26 21.96 -0.74
C TYR A 378 -28.09 20.73 -0.32
N LEU A 379 -27.79 20.11 0.82
CA LEU A 379 -28.51 18.96 1.40
C LEU A 379 -29.46 19.35 2.54
N SER A 380 -29.63 20.64 2.83
CA SER A 380 -30.35 21.13 4.02
C SER A 380 -31.72 20.50 4.24
N ASP A 381 -32.50 20.31 3.16
CA ASP A 381 -33.84 19.73 3.24
C ASP A 381 -33.80 18.22 3.58
N GLN A 382 -32.75 17.50 3.18
CA GLN A 382 -32.56 16.08 3.47
C GLN A 382 -31.96 15.83 4.86
N LEU A 383 -31.29 16.83 5.44
CA LEU A 383 -30.71 16.76 6.79
C LEU A 383 -31.75 16.96 7.91
N ASP A 384 -32.97 17.39 7.59
CA ASP A 384 -34.01 17.60 8.59
C ASP A 384 -34.36 16.29 9.33
N GLY A 385 -34.24 16.33 10.66
CA GLY A 385 -34.50 15.17 11.52
C GLY A 385 -33.33 14.20 11.69
N ILE A 386 -32.18 14.42 11.04
CA ILE A 386 -30.95 13.67 11.28
C ILE A 386 -30.25 14.22 12.53
N ALA A 387 -29.75 13.34 13.40
CA ALA A 387 -29.03 13.75 14.60
C ALA A 387 -27.59 14.14 14.30
N ASP A 388 -27.09 15.18 14.98
CA ASP A 388 -25.70 15.60 14.86
C ASP A 388 -24.78 14.64 15.62
N THR A 389 -23.82 14.03 14.92
CA THR A 389 -22.86 13.07 15.47
C THR A 389 -21.52 13.71 15.85
N GLY A 390 -21.48 15.04 15.99
CA GLY A 390 -20.26 15.77 16.30
C GLY A 390 -19.53 16.21 15.05
N THR A 391 -18.24 16.47 15.18
CA THR A 391 -17.44 17.05 14.10
C THR A 391 -16.76 15.97 13.26
N ILE A 392 -16.38 16.32 12.03
CA ILE A 392 -15.61 15.41 11.17
C ILE A 392 -14.23 15.11 11.78
N SER A 393 -13.62 16.05 12.49
CA SER A 393 -12.32 15.81 13.17
C SER A 393 -12.46 15.04 14.48
N GLU A 394 -13.59 15.20 15.17
CA GLU A 394 -13.87 14.59 16.46
C GLU A 394 -15.32 14.10 16.50
N PRO A 395 -15.58 12.86 16.05
CA PRO A 395 -16.88 12.23 16.16
C PRO A 395 -17.31 12.06 17.63
N ASN A 396 -18.59 12.30 17.91
CA ASN A 396 -19.16 12.14 19.24
C ASN A 396 -19.67 10.70 19.44
N PHE A 397 -18.83 9.86 20.04
CA PHE A 397 -19.14 8.46 20.32
C PHE A 397 -20.38 8.24 21.18
N GLU A 398 -20.68 9.14 22.14
CA GLU A 398 -21.88 9.02 22.98
C GLU A 398 -23.14 9.25 22.13
N ALA A 399 -23.13 10.29 21.29
CA ALA A 399 -24.23 10.56 20.37
C ALA A 399 -24.42 9.41 19.36
N ILE A 400 -23.34 8.90 18.77
CA ILE A 400 -23.39 7.77 17.82
C ILE A 400 -23.97 6.53 18.51
N LEU A 401 -23.52 6.22 19.73
CA LEU A 401 -24.02 5.08 20.50
C LEU A 401 -25.51 5.21 20.85
N GLU A 402 -25.97 6.40 21.24
CA GLU A 402 -27.39 6.66 21.55
C GLU A 402 -28.32 6.44 20.35
N LEU A 403 -27.82 6.66 19.14
CA LEU A 403 -28.58 6.42 17.91
C LEU A 403 -28.78 4.93 17.61
N GLY A 404 -27.99 4.04 18.21
CA GLY A 404 -28.03 2.60 17.95
C GLY A 404 -27.97 2.27 16.45
N PRO A 405 -26.90 2.65 15.74
CA PRO A 405 -26.73 2.32 14.33
C PRO A 405 -26.56 0.82 14.13
N ASP A 406 -26.91 0.34 12.95
CA ASP A 406 -26.58 -1.00 12.46
C ASP A 406 -25.49 -1.00 11.38
N LEU A 407 -25.09 0.19 10.91
CA LEU A 407 -23.96 0.41 10.02
C LEU A 407 -23.39 1.82 10.22
N ILE A 408 -22.06 1.92 10.25
CA ILE A 408 -21.30 3.18 10.27
C ILE A 408 -20.46 3.26 9.00
N LEU A 409 -20.50 4.41 8.29
CA LEU A 409 -19.71 4.67 7.08
C LEU A 409 -18.69 5.80 7.32
N GLY A 410 -17.47 5.63 6.81
CA GLY A 410 -16.43 6.67 6.80
C GLY A 410 -15.24 6.32 5.91
N SER A 411 -14.08 6.93 6.17
CA SER A 411 -12.82 6.64 5.46
C SER A 411 -11.65 6.36 6.40
N LYS A 412 -10.76 5.45 5.99
CA LYS A 412 -9.54 5.05 6.69
C LYS A 412 -8.60 6.23 6.83
N GLN A 413 -8.40 7.01 5.77
CA GLN A 413 -7.63 8.26 5.78
C GLN A 413 -7.93 9.14 7.00
N ARG A 414 -9.17 9.16 7.50
CA ARG A 414 -9.57 9.97 8.65
C ARG A 414 -9.71 9.17 9.94
N TYR A 415 -10.25 7.96 9.87
CA TYR A 415 -10.76 7.24 11.04
C TYR A 415 -10.05 5.92 11.35
N GLU A 416 -8.91 5.63 10.69
CA GLU A 416 -8.09 4.45 10.97
C GLU A 416 -7.79 4.28 12.47
N SER A 417 -7.29 5.34 13.12
CA SER A 417 -6.90 5.31 14.55
C SER A 417 -8.04 5.05 15.54
N ILE A 418 -9.30 5.22 15.11
CA ILE A 418 -10.48 5.05 15.95
C ILE A 418 -11.43 3.96 15.43
N TYR A 419 -11.03 3.21 14.40
CA TYR A 419 -11.83 2.18 13.76
C TYR A 419 -12.35 1.13 14.74
N ASP A 420 -11.50 0.62 15.63
CA ASP A 420 -11.88 -0.39 16.63
C ASP A 420 -12.93 0.13 17.62
N GLN A 421 -12.92 1.44 17.90
CA GLN A 421 -13.88 2.07 18.80
C GLN A 421 -15.24 2.23 18.12
N LEU A 422 -15.25 2.58 16.82
CA LEU A 422 -16.47 2.66 16.00
C LEU A 422 -17.08 1.27 15.82
N SER A 423 -16.23 0.26 15.54
CA SER A 423 -16.64 -1.14 15.36
C SER A 423 -17.23 -1.78 16.62
N GLN A 424 -16.93 -1.24 17.81
CA GLN A 424 -17.59 -1.63 19.05
C GLN A 424 -19.03 -1.10 19.18
N ILE A 425 -19.39 -0.05 18.43
CA ILE A 425 -20.75 0.50 18.42
C ILE A 425 -21.61 -0.25 17.40
N ALA A 426 -21.14 -0.39 16.16
CA ALA A 426 -21.83 -1.07 15.07
C ALA A 426 -20.84 -1.50 13.98
N PRO A 427 -21.22 -2.44 13.08
CA PRO A 427 -20.43 -2.75 11.89
C PRO A 427 -20.00 -1.45 11.18
N THR A 428 -18.71 -1.31 10.94
CA THR A 428 -18.12 -0.07 10.42
C THR A 428 -17.40 -0.37 9.12
N VAL A 429 -17.78 0.34 8.05
CA VAL A 429 -17.16 0.23 6.72
C VAL A 429 -16.39 1.51 6.45
N LEU A 430 -15.09 1.36 6.20
CA LEU A 430 -14.23 2.47 5.81
C LEU A 430 -13.76 2.31 4.36
N THR A 431 -13.90 3.35 3.55
CA THR A 431 -13.20 3.51 2.27
C THR A 431 -11.71 3.81 2.50
N GLU A 432 -10.83 3.58 1.52
CA GLU A 432 -9.38 3.83 1.70
C GLU A 432 -9.08 5.32 1.95
N SER A 433 -9.68 6.18 1.12
CA SER A 433 -9.53 7.62 1.27
C SER A 433 -10.81 8.33 0.84
N LEU A 434 -10.89 9.63 1.12
CA LEU A 434 -11.99 10.47 0.65
C LEU A 434 -12.01 10.65 -0.89
N ARG A 435 -10.97 10.20 -1.61
CA ARG A 435 -10.61 10.73 -2.94
C ARG A 435 -10.17 9.70 -3.99
N VAL A 436 -10.10 8.39 -3.69
CA VAL A 436 -10.18 7.36 -4.76
C VAL A 436 -11.37 7.75 -5.63
N PRO A 437 -11.31 7.72 -6.99
CA PRO A 437 -12.27 8.42 -7.84
C PRO A 437 -13.65 8.32 -7.21
N TRP A 438 -14.26 9.46 -6.89
CA TRP A 438 -15.35 9.52 -5.90
C TRP A 438 -16.50 8.55 -6.21
N GLN A 439 -16.63 8.13 -7.47
CA GLN A 439 -17.47 7.06 -7.97
C GLN A 439 -17.21 5.70 -7.29
N ASP A 440 -15.97 5.32 -7.02
CA ASP A 440 -15.59 4.07 -6.35
C ASP A 440 -15.95 4.09 -4.86
N ASN A 441 -15.76 5.24 -4.21
CA ASN A 441 -16.29 5.46 -2.86
C ASN A 441 -17.81 5.35 -2.85
N PHE A 442 -18.48 5.96 -3.84
CA PHE A 442 -19.94 5.86 -4.00
C PHE A 442 -20.41 4.41 -4.18
N ARG A 443 -19.73 3.62 -5.03
CA ARG A 443 -20.02 2.18 -5.20
C ARG A 443 -19.80 1.39 -3.93
N THR A 444 -18.73 1.66 -3.19
CA THR A 444 -18.43 0.99 -1.92
C THR A 444 -19.53 1.27 -0.88
N HIS A 445 -19.93 2.54 -0.73
CA HIS A 445 -21.05 2.91 0.13
C HIS A 445 -22.35 2.24 -0.30
N ALA A 446 -22.63 2.22 -1.61
CA ALA A 446 -23.84 1.61 -2.14
C ALA A 446 -23.89 0.09 -1.92
N ASP A 447 -22.78 -0.61 -2.14
CA ASP A 447 -22.70 -2.03 -1.81
C ASP A 447 -22.96 -2.21 -0.32
N ALA A 448 -22.22 -1.52 0.57
CA ALA A 448 -22.41 -1.62 2.02
C ALA A 448 -23.87 -1.38 2.46
N LEU A 449 -24.59 -0.48 1.77
CA LEU A 449 -26.00 -0.16 2.03
C LEU A 449 -27.01 -1.14 1.39
N GLY A 450 -26.55 -2.07 0.54
CA GLY A 450 -27.40 -2.99 -0.21
C GLY A 450 -28.13 -2.34 -1.39
N LYS A 451 -27.52 -1.30 -1.98
CA LYS A 451 -28.12 -0.38 -2.96
C LYS A 451 -27.31 -0.25 -4.25
N THR A 452 -26.59 -1.29 -4.64
CA THR A 452 -25.76 -1.31 -5.85
C THR A 452 -26.56 -1.00 -7.11
N ALA A 453 -27.82 -1.47 -7.22
CA ALA A 453 -28.64 -1.21 -8.38
C ALA A 453 -29.03 0.28 -8.52
N GLU A 454 -29.36 0.94 -7.42
CA GLU A 454 -29.62 2.38 -7.40
C GLU A 454 -28.36 3.19 -7.70
N ALA A 455 -27.21 2.76 -7.21
CA ALA A 455 -25.94 3.43 -7.48
C ALA A 455 -25.54 3.37 -8.95
N GLU A 456 -25.64 2.21 -9.59
CA GLU A 456 -25.33 2.09 -11.01
C GLU A 456 -26.28 2.92 -11.87
N GLN A 457 -27.55 3.08 -11.46
CA GLN A 457 -28.46 4.01 -12.13
C GLN A 457 -28.04 5.47 -11.94
N LEU A 458 -27.69 5.89 -10.72
CA LEU A 458 -27.25 7.27 -10.44
C LEU A 458 -25.93 7.62 -11.14
N LEU A 459 -25.01 6.66 -11.26
CA LEU A 459 -23.77 6.82 -12.02
C LEU A 459 -24.05 6.91 -13.53
N ALA A 460 -24.96 6.10 -14.06
CA ALA A 460 -25.39 6.23 -15.46
C ALA A 460 -26.07 7.58 -15.74
N ASP A 461 -26.87 8.10 -14.79
CA ASP A 461 -27.47 9.42 -14.89
C ASP A 461 -26.40 10.53 -14.85
N TYR A 462 -25.37 10.38 -14.01
CA TYR A 462 -24.19 11.27 -13.99
C TYR A 462 -23.44 11.24 -15.33
N GLU A 463 -23.17 10.06 -15.89
CA GLU A 463 -22.49 9.94 -17.19
C GLU A 463 -23.32 10.58 -18.33
N ALA A 464 -24.64 10.43 -18.29
CA ALA A 464 -25.53 11.12 -19.22
C ALA A 464 -25.46 12.65 -19.05
N HIS A 465 -25.41 13.12 -17.81
CA HIS A 465 -25.26 14.55 -17.50
C HIS A 465 -23.89 15.09 -17.97
N VAL A 466 -22.80 14.31 -17.82
CA VAL A 466 -21.49 14.64 -18.40
C VAL A 466 -21.60 14.85 -19.91
N ALA A 467 -22.31 13.97 -20.62
CA ALA A 467 -22.51 14.10 -22.07
C ALA A 467 -23.36 15.34 -22.44
N ASP A 468 -24.33 15.72 -21.59
CA ASP A 468 -25.10 16.95 -21.76
C ASP A 468 -24.21 18.19 -21.58
N VAL A 469 -23.33 18.21 -20.57
CA VAL A 469 -22.33 19.28 -20.38
C VAL A 469 -21.40 19.34 -21.59
N GLN A 470 -20.89 18.21 -22.05
CA GLN A 470 -20.03 18.16 -23.24
C GLN A 470 -20.71 18.76 -24.47
N THR A 471 -22.00 18.44 -24.65
CA THR A 471 -22.80 18.99 -25.75
C THR A 471 -23.02 20.50 -25.59
N ALA A 472 -23.26 20.98 -24.36
CA ALA A 472 -23.47 22.41 -24.08
C ALA A 472 -22.19 23.24 -24.31
N VAL A 473 -21.03 22.71 -23.93
CA VAL A 473 -19.73 23.38 -24.10
C VAL A 473 -19.22 23.29 -25.55
N GLY A 474 -19.50 22.19 -26.25
CA GLY A 474 -19.18 22.02 -27.67
C GLY A 474 -17.67 22.09 -27.97
N ASP A 475 -17.31 22.74 -29.09
CA ASP A 475 -15.92 22.82 -29.58
C ASP A 475 -14.96 23.49 -28.57
N ALA A 476 -15.48 24.24 -27.60
CA ALA A 476 -14.67 24.86 -26.56
C ALA A 476 -14.00 23.84 -25.63
N LEU A 477 -14.50 22.60 -25.54
CA LEU A 477 -13.90 21.53 -24.73
C LEU A 477 -12.43 21.28 -25.08
N GLU A 478 -12.09 21.28 -26.37
CA GLU A 478 -10.74 20.91 -26.84
C GLU A 478 -9.68 21.98 -26.57
N THR A 479 -10.09 23.21 -26.29
CA THR A 479 -9.19 24.37 -26.25
C THR A 479 -9.25 25.15 -24.94
N THR A 480 -10.29 24.94 -24.13
CA THR A 480 -10.50 25.68 -22.89
C THR A 480 -9.74 25.01 -21.74
N THR A 481 -8.91 25.80 -21.08
CA THR A 481 -8.22 25.40 -19.84
C THR A 481 -8.90 25.96 -18.60
N ILE A 482 -9.02 25.12 -17.57
CA ILE A 482 -9.69 25.46 -16.31
C ILE A 482 -8.68 25.46 -15.15
N SER A 483 -8.74 26.50 -14.31
CA SER A 483 -7.97 26.62 -13.07
C SER A 483 -8.90 26.76 -11.87
N ILE A 484 -8.61 26.06 -10.77
CA ILE A 484 -9.46 26.03 -9.57
C ILE A 484 -8.67 26.53 -8.36
N VAL A 485 -9.08 27.68 -7.83
CA VAL A 485 -8.40 28.36 -6.72
C VAL A 485 -9.31 28.40 -5.50
N ARG A 486 -8.83 27.85 -4.39
CA ARG A 486 -9.54 27.87 -3.11
C ARG A 486 -8.81 28.70 -2.07
N PHE A 487 -9.49 29.72 -1.54
CA PHE A 487 -9.01 30.58 -0.46
C PHE A 487 -9.34 29.95 0.90
N ARG A 488 -8.37 29.93 1.81
CA ARG A 488 -8.49 29.47 3.21
C ARG A 488 -7.71 30.40 4.13
N PRO A 489 -7.98 30.42 5.45
CA PRO A 489 -7.23 31.29 6.37
C PRO A 489 -5.72 31.10 6.24
N GLY A 490 -5.01 32.15 5.82
CA GLY A 490 -3.56 32.18 5.64
C GLY A 490 -3.02 31.45 4.40
N GLN A 491 -3.86 30.87 3.53
CA GLN A 491 -3.42 30.02 2.43
C GLN A 491 -4.29 30.13 1.17
N VAL A 492 -3.66 30.12 0.00
CA VAL A 492 -4.33 29.94 -1.29
C VAL A 492 -3.91 28.59 -1.87
N ARG A 493 -4.90 27.75 -2.20
CA ARG A 493 -4.69 26.40 -2.70
C ARG A 493 -5.16 26.29 -4.15
N LEU A 494 -4.33 25.70 -5.00
CA LEU A 494 -4.63 25.32 -6.37
C LEU A 494 -5.03 23.85 -6.40
N TYR A 495 -6.25 23.53 -6.84
CA TYR A 495 -6.74 22.15 -6.93
C TYR A 495 -6.36 21.53 -8.27
N LEU A 496 -5.79 20.33 -8.23
CA LEU A 496 -5.18 19.62 -9.35
C LEU A 496 -5.96 18.32 -9.66
N LYS A 497 -5.42 17.43 -10.51
CA LYS A 497 -6.20 16.33 -11.12
C LYS A 497 -6.70 15.30 -10.12
N SER A 498 -5.91 14.95 -9.11
CA SER A 498 -6.30 13.96 -8.09
C SER A 498 -7.17 14.57 -6.98
N SER A 499 -8.14 15.38 -7.36
CA SER A 499 -9.11 16.01 -6.48
C SER A 499 -10.53 15.79 -6.98
N PHE A 500 -11.54 15.95 -6.11
CA PHE A 500 -12.96 15.75 -6.47
C PHE A 500 -13.35 16.51 -7.75
N ILE A 501 -13.10 17.83 -7.77
CA ILE A 501 -13.31 18.66 -8.95
C ILE A 501 -12.40 18.28 -10.13
N GLY A 502 -11.17 17.84 -9.86
CA GLY A 502 -10.24 17.36 -10.87
C GLY A 502 -10.80 16.18 -11.67
N TYR A 503 -11.36 15.19 -10.97
CA TYR A 503 -12.00 14.03 -11.60
C TYR A 503 -13.25 14.42 -12.40
N ILE A 504 -14.11 15.32 -11.90
CA ILE A 504 -15.29 15.78 -12.65
C ILE A 504 -14.89 16.50 -13.93
N LEU A 505 -13.87 17.37 -13.88
CA LEU A 505 -13.36 18.05 -15.07
C LEU A 505 -12.75 17.07 -16.07
N GLN A 506 -12.09 16.02 -15.59
CA GLN A 506 -11.58 14.94 -16.42
C GLN A 506 -12.70 14.15 -17.10
N ASP A 507 -13.78 13.83 -16.39
CA ASP A 507 -14.95 13.13 -16.95
C ASP A 507 -15.59 13.94 -18.08
N VAL A 508 -15.73 15.26 -17.88
CA VAL A 508 -16.23 16.19 -18.92
C VAL A 508 -15.24 16.33 -20.09
N GLY A 509 -13.95 16.12 -19.87
CA GLY A 509 -12.90 16.30 -20.88
C GLY A 509 -12.36 17.73 -20.97
N LEU A 510 -12.51 18.51 -19.90
CA LEU A 510 -11.95 19.88 -19.81
C LEU A 510 -10.46 19.83 -19.46
N SER A 511 -9.67 20.59 -20.19
CA SER A 511 -8.20 20.59 -20.03
C SER A 511 -7.76 21.43 -18.83
N ARG A 512 -6.59 21.10 -18.28
CA ARG A 512 -5.88 21.92 -17.28
C ARG A 512 -4.73 22.69 -17.96
N PRO A 513 -4.34 23.88 -17.45
CA PRO A 513 -3.10 24.51 -17.88
C PRO A 513 -1.90 23.56 -17.68
N PRO A 514 -0.84 23.64 -18.51
CA PRO A 514 0.33 22.76 -18.34
C PRO A 514 0.99 22.82 -16.96
N SER A 515 0.88 23.94 -16.24
CA SER A 515 1.37 24.08 -14.85
C SER A 515 0.48 23.39 -13.81
N GLN A 516 -0.64 22.79 -14.24
CA GLN A 516 -1.66 22.18 -13.38
C GLN A 516 -2.06 20.77 -13.85
N ASP A 517 -1.42 20.26 -14.92
CA ASP A 517 -1.66 18.91 -15.46
C ASP A 517 -0.77 17.89 -14.76
N GLU A 518 -0.97 17.74 -13.45
CA GLU A 518 -0.23 16.82 -12.59
C GLU A 518 -1.21 15.97 -11.77
N ASP A 519 -0.89 14.68 -11.62
CA ASP A 519 -1.69 13.71 -10.87
C ASP A 519 -1.42 13.81 -9.37
N VAL A 520 -1.66 14.99 -8.82
CA VAL A 520 -1.56 15.32 -7.40
C VAL A 520 -2.85 16.00 -6.92
N PHE A 521 -3.08 16.02 -5.60
CA PHE A 521 -4.32 16.56 -5.03
C PHE A 521 -4.43 18.09 -5.16
N SER A 522 -3.39 18.81 -4.73
CA SER A 522 -3.38 20.27 -4.72
C SER A 522 -1.97 20.82 -4.49
N GLY A 523 -1.73 22.06 -4.90
CA GLY A 523 -0.56 22.86 -4.53
C GLY A 523 -0.94 24.09 -3.69
N GLU A 524 -0.02 24.57 -2.84
CA GLU A 524 -0.15 25.91 -2.23
C GLU A 524 0.52 26.93 -3.15
N ILE A 525 -0.13 28.08 -3.35
CA ILE A 525 0.33 29.13 -4.26
C ILE A 525 0.50 30.45 -3.50
N SER A 526 1.68 31.03 -3.63
CA SER A 526 1.96 32.40 -3.18
C SER A 526 1.62 33.45 -4.25
N ILE A 527 1.59 34.72 -3.85
CA ILE A 527 1.41 35.83 -4.80
C ILE A 527 2.54 35.85 -5.85
N GLU A 528 3.74 35.38 -5.52
CA GLU A 528 4.88 35.35 -6.46
C GLU A 528 4.70 34.27 -7.54
N GLU A 529 3.94 33.21 -7.24
CA GLU A 529 3.67 32.08 -8.12
C GLU A 529 2.39 32.28 -8.95
N MET A 530 1.79 33.46 -8.92
CA MET A 530 0.49 33.77 -9.53
C MET A 530 0.35 33.33 -10.99
N GLN A 531 1.43 33.35 -11.76
CA GLN A 531 1.43 32.94 -13.16
C GLN A 531 1.05 31.46 -13.35
N GLN A 532 1.25 30.61 -12.33
CA GLN A 532 0.85 29.19 -12.37
C GLN A 532 -0.68 29.01 -12.31
N VAL A 533 -1.41 30.04 -11.85
CA VAL A 533 -2.87 30.05 -11.72
C VAL A 533 -3.56 30.36 -13.05
N ASP A 534 -2.87 30.99 -14.01
CA ASP A 534 -3.50 31.47 -15.25
C ASP A 534 -4.11 30.32 -16.07
N ALA A 535 -5.24 30.62 -16.71
CA ALA A 535 -6.03 29.69 -17.53
C ALA A 535 -7.01 30.50 -18.41
N ASP A 536 -7.81 29.82 -19.22
CA ASP A 536 -8.91 30.47 -19.93
C ASP A 536 -10.03 30.87 -18.98
N TYR A 537 -10.34 30.02 -17.99
CA TYR A 537 -11.24 30.31 -16.89
C TYR A 537 -10.59 29.98 -15.55
N ILE A 538 -10.74 30.88 -14.59
CA ILE A 538 -10.36 30.65 -13.19
C ILE A 538 -11.63 30.62 -12.35
N PHE A 539 -11.96 29.45 -11.81
CA PHE A 539 -12.99 29.31 -10.80
C PHE A 539 -12.39 29.53 -9.42
N VAL A 540 -12.99 30.46 -8.67
CA VAL A 540 -12.54 30.88 -7.36
C VAL A 540 -13.57 30.47 -6.32
N THR A 541 -13.10 29.92 -5.21
CA THR A 541 -13.95 29.54 -4.09
C THR A 541 -13.19 29.65 -2.77
N GLY A 542 -13.82 29.37 -1.63
CA GLY A 542 -13.15 29.42 -0.33
C GLY A 542 -14.08 29.43 0.87
N TYR A 543 -13.49 29.27 2.06
CA TYR A 543 -14.20 29.26 3.34
C TYR A 543 -13.42 30.00 4.42
N ASP A 544 -14.14 30.63 5.36
CA ASP A 544 -13.61 31.33 6.54
C ASP A 544 -12.50 32.38 6.26
N VAL A 545 -12.43 32.93 5.04
CA VAL A 545 -11.45 33.96 4.67
C VAL A 545 -12.06 35.36 4.79
N GLU A 546 -11.34 36.28 5.44
CA GLU A 546 -11.75 37.68 5.49
C GLU A 546 -11.69 38.33 4.10
N ASP A 547 -12.67 39.17 3.75
CA ASP A 547 -12.71 39.88 2.47
C ASP A 547 -11.40 40.63 2.18
N SER A 548 -10.76 41.22 3.20
CA SER A 548 -9.48 41.92 3.06
C SER A 548 -8.31 40.99 2.74
N GLU A 549 -8.32 39.77 3.26
CA GLU A 549 -7.30 38.77 2.98
C GLU A 549 -7.45 38.28 1.53
N ARG A 550 -8.68 37.94 1.13
CA ARG A 550 -8.99 37.56 -0.25
C ARG A 550 -8.66 38.68 -1.25
N ALA A 551 -8.99 39.93 -0.90
CA ALA A 551 -8.67 41.10 -1.73
C ALA A 551 -7.17 41.30 -1.91
N THR A 552 -6.34 40.97 -0.92
CA THR A 552 -4.87 41.09 -1.04
C THR A 552 -4.33 40.28 -2.23
N PHE A 553 -4.94 39.13 -2.51
CA PHE A 553 -4.57 38.29 -3.64
C PHE A 553 -5.20 38.77 -4.95
N LEU A 554 -6.51 38.99 -4.96
CA LEU A 554 -7.30 39.36 -6.15
C LEU A 554 -7.01 40.78 -6.67
N GLU A 555 -6.59 41.71 -5.81
CA GLU A 555 -6.23 43.08 -6.18
C GLU A 555 -4.72 43.24 -6.45
N SER A 556 -3.94 42.16 -6.30
CA SER A 556 -2.49 42.21 -6.50
C SER A 556 -2.13 42.54 -7.97
N PRO A 557 -1.04 43.29 -8.23
CA PRO A 557 -0.62 43.59 -9.60
C PRO A 557 -0.38 42.33 -10.45
N LEU A 558 0.07 41.23 -9.83
CA LEU A 558 0.30 39.96 -10.53
C LEU A 558 -1.02 39.30 -10.92
N TRP A 559 -2.05 39.32 -10.07
CA TRP A 559 -3.38 38.82 -10.45
C TRP A 559 -3.96 39.56 -11.66
N GLN A 560 -3.80 40.89 -11.69
CA GLN A 560 -4.28 41.72 -12.81
C GLN A 560 -3.54 41.44 -14.14
N THR A 561 -2.42 40.71 -14.12
CA THR A 561 -1.71 40.28 -15.34
C THR A 561 -2.25 38.99 -15.96
N LEU A 562 -3.05 38.21 -15.23
CA LEU A 562 -3.56 36.93 -15.70
C LEU A 562 -4.53 37.11 -16.88
N SER A 563 -4.42 36.20 -17.85
CA SER A 563 -5.24 36.19 -19.06
C SER A 563 -6.71 36.06 -18.72
N ALA A 564 -7.10 35.14 -17.83
CA ALA A 564 -8.49 35.01 -17.38
C ALA A 564 -9.03 36.30 -16.75
N VAL A 565 -8.21 37.02 -15.98
CA VAL A 565 -8.61 38.29 -15.34
C VAL A 565 -8.85 39.37 -16.38
N GLN A 566 -7.95 39.50 -17.36
CA GLN A 566 -8.07 40.46 -18.45
C GLN A 566 -9.28 40.20 -19.36
N ASN A 567 -9.72 38.94 -19.43
CA ASN A 567 -10.88 38.52 -20.21
C ASN A 567 -12.18 38.43 -19.41
N GLU A 568 -12.19 38.90 -18.15
CA GLU A 568 -13.37 38.84 -17.25
C GLU A 568 -13.89 37.40 -17.03
N ARG A 569 -12.99 36.40 -17.01
CA ARG A 569 -13.27 34.96 -16.84
C ARG A 569 -12.81 34.40 -15.49
N VAL A 570 -12.91 35.23 -14.46
CA VAL A 570 -12.79 34.80 -13.06
C VAL A 570 -14.19 34.68 -12.49
N ILE A 571 -14.55 33.49 -12.02
CA ILE A 571 -15.92 33.18 -11.61
C ILE A 571 -15.91 32.62 -10.19
N ASP A 572 -16.70 33.24 -9.31
CA ASP A 572 -16.98 32.70 -7.99
C ASP A 572 -17.88 31.47 -8.09
N VAL A 573 -17.44 30.35 -7.50
CA VAL A 573 -18.20 29.09 -7.45
C VAL A 573 -18.44 28.64 -6.01
N ASN A 574 -19.48 27.84 -5.81
CA ASN A 574 -19.88 27.42 -4.48
C ASN A 574 -18.94 26.33 -3.92
N ASP A 575 -18.25 26.64 -2.82
CA ASP A 575 -17.30 25.76 -2.14
C ASP A 575 -17.94 24.44 -1.67
N ASP A 576 -19.21 24.52 -1.27
CA ASP A 576 -19.98 23.45 -0.65
C ASP A 576 -20.01 22.21 -1.54
N PHE A 577 -20.26 22.37 -2.84
CA PHE A 577 -20.34 21.24 -3.77
C PHE A 577 -19.19 21.18 -4.78
N TRP A 578 -18.45 22.27 -5.03
CA TRP A 578 -17.26 22.18 -5.88
C TRP A 578 -16.09 21.49 -5.19
N ILE A 579 -16.00 21.58 -3.85
CA ILE A 579 -14.84 21.05 -3.12
C ILE A 579 -15.23 20.19 -1.93
N ALA A 580 -16.21 20.60 -1.12
CA ALA A 580 -16.43 20.02 0.20
C ALA A 580 -17.49 18.89 0.23
N GLY A 581 -18.39 18.82 -0.75
CA GLY A 581 -19.54 17.91 -0.76
C GLY A 581 -19.19 16.46 -1.07
N LEU A 582 -18.19 16.22 -1.94
CA LEU A 582 -17.54 14.92 -2.18
C LEU A 582 -18.45 13.74 -2.57
N GLY A 583 -19.73 13.97 -2.89
CA GLY A 583 -20.68 12.92 -3.27
C GLY A 583 -21.36 13.15 -4.61
N VAL A 584 -22.23 12.20 -4.97
CA VAL A 584 -22.87 12.16 -6.30
C VAL A 584 -23.81 13.35 -6.56
N GLN A 585 -24.48 13.88 -5.54
CA GLN A 585 -25.35 15.06 -5.72
C GLN A 585 -24.50 16.31 -5.92
N ALA A 586 -23.42 16.48 -5.14
CA ALA A 586 -22.45 17.55 -5.37
C ALA A 586 -21.85 17.50 -6.77
N ALA A 587 -21.48 16.31 -7.27
CA ALA A 587 -20.92 16.14 -8.60
C ALA A 587 -21.91 16.61 -9.70
N ASN A 588 -23.19 16.30 -9.57
CA ASN A 588 -24.21 16.77 -10.50
C ASN A 588 -24.41 18.29 -10.44
N LEU A 589 -24.32 18.92 -9.27
CA LEU A 589 -24.37 20.38 -9.15
C LEU A 589 -23.16 21.07 -9.80
N VAL A 590 -21.98 20.44 -9.73
CA VAL A 590 -20.81 20.92 -10.49
C VAL A 590 -21.06 20.85 -11.98
N LEU A 591 -21.66 19.76 -12.48
CA LEU A 591 -22.02 19.63 -13.90
C LEU A 591 -23.04 20.69 -14.33
N ASP A 592 -24.06 20.96 -13.51
CA ASP A 592 -25.04 22.05 -13.75
C ASP A 592 -24.32 23.40 -13.88
N ASP A 593 -23.41 23.71 -12.95
CA ASP A 593 -22.61 24.95 -13.00
C ASP A 593 -21.74 24.99 -14.26
N LEU A 594 -21.03 23.91 -14.61
CA LEU A 594 -20.18 23.86 -15.80
C LEU A 594 -20.98 24.10 -17.09
N ALA A 595 -22.13 23.45 -17.25
CA ALA A 595 -23.01 23.68 -18.40
C ALA A 595 -23.48 25.14 -18.47
N ASN A 596 -23.86 25.74 -17.34
CA ASN A 596 -24.35 27.12 -17.30
C ASN A 596 -23.25 28.16 -17.54
N LEU A 597 -22.04 27.91 -17.02
CA LEU A 597 -20.93 28.87 -17.04
C LEU A 597 -20.10 28.79 -18.33
N LEU A 598 -20.00 27.61 -18.93
CA LEU A 598 -19.19 27.37 -20.12
C LEU A 598 -20.01 27.11 -21.39
N GLY A 599 -21.31 26.87 -21.26
CA GLY A 599 -22.19 26.56 -22.40
C GLY A 599 -22.37 27.72 -23.38
N ASP A 600 -22.44 27.40 -24.67
CA ASP A 600 -22.56 28.40 -25.74
C ASP A 600 -24.00 28.94 -25.83
N THR A 601 -24.25 30.11 -25.25
CA THR A 601 -25.59 30.71 -25.16
C THR A 601 -26.25 31.04 -26.52
N GLU A 602 -25.53 30.97 -27.65
CA GLU A 602 -26.11 31.12 -28.99
C GLU A 602 -26.74 29.83 -29.55
N ALA A 603 -26.39 28.64 -29.04
CA ALA A 603 -26.93 27.36 -29.53
C ALA A 603 -28.34 27.02 -28.98
N ALA A 604 -28.71 27.56 -27.82
CA ALA A 604 -29.99 27.25 -27.14
C ALA A 604 -31.22 28.01 -27.69
N ALA A 605 -31.04 28.91 -28.67
CA ALA A 605 -32.10 29.72 -29.26
C ALA A 605 -32.43 29.38 -30.73
N GLY A 606 -31.89 28.28 -31.27
CA GLY A 606 -32.01 27.84 -32.68
C GLY A 606 -33.19 26.92 -32.99
#